data_AF-A0A0F8VBR9-F1
#
_entry.id   AF-A0A0F8VBR9-F1
#
_cell.length_a   1.000
_cell.length_b   1.000
_cell.length_c   1.000
_cell.angle_alpha   90.00
_cell.angle_beta   90.00
_cell.angle_gamma   90.00
#
_symmetry.space_group_name_H-M   'P 1'
#
loop_
_entity.id
_entity.type
_entity.pdbx_description
1 polymer ?
#
loop_
_entity_poly.entity_id
_entity_poly.type
_entity_poly.pdbx_seq_one_letter_code
_entity_poly.pdbx_strand_id
1 'polypeptide(L)' 'MIFQFGDIFGLMATLYLIIIVVVILFFVIGLVLAIWVYKDAKKRDMNAAVWLLIVLLTGCIGCIIYLVVRD' A
#
# COMPACT_ATOMS: atom_id res chain seq x y z
N MET A 1 25.49 -9.16 -21.07
CA MET A 1 26.41 -8.49 -20.13
C MET A 1 25.75 -8.53 -18.77
N ILE A 2 26.00 -9.60 -18.03
CA ILE A 2 25.43 -9.84 -16.70
C ILE A 2 26.21 -8.93 -15.74
N PHE A 3 25.49 -8.09 -14.99
CA PHE A 3 26.04 -7.20 -13.96
C PHE A 3 27.09 -7.95 -13.14
N GLN A 4 28.37 -7.54 -13.26
CA GLN A 4 29.43 -8.08 -12.42
C GLN A 4 29.15 -7.63 -10.99
N PHE A 5 28.85 -8.56 -10.08
CA PHE A 5 28.61 -8.32 -8.65
C PHE A 5 29.86 -7.80 -7.87
N GLY A 6 30.87 -7.25 -8.54
CA GLY A 6 32.18 -6.92 -7.96
C GLY A 6 32.45 -5.43 -7.74
N ASP A 7 31.68 -4.53 -8.36
CA ASP A 7 31.84 -3.09 -8.28
C ASP A 7 30.72 -2.44 -7.44
N ILE A 8 31.09 -1.40 -6.68
CA ILE A 8 30.17 -0.67 -5.77
C ILE A 8 28.92 -0.19 -6.51
N PHE A 9 29.05 0.16 -7.80
CA PHE A 9 27.93 0.56 -8.65
C PHE A 9 26.88 -0.54 -8.85
N GLY A 10 27.29 -1.80 -9.02
CA GLY A 10 26.36 -2.94 -9.14
C GLY A 10 25.58 -3.23 -7.86
N LEU A 11 26.22 -3.06 -6.69
CA LEU A 11 25.56 -3.19 -5.39
C LEU A 11 24.51 -2.09 -5.19
N MET A 12 24.86 -0.84 -5.51
CA MET A 12 23.95 0.30 -5.40
C MET A 12 22.73 0.16 -6.34
N ALA A 13 22.95 -0.30 -7.57
CA ALA A 13 21.87 -0.57 -8.52
C ALA A 13 20.91 -1.65 -8.02
N THR A 14 21.44 -2.73 -7.43
CA THR A 14 20.63 -3.82 -6.88
C THR A 14 19.79 -3.36 -5.68
N LEU A 15 20.39 -2.59 -4.76
CA LEU A 15 19.68 -2.00 -3.62
C LEU A 15 18.55 -1.06 -4.09
N TYR A 16 18.82 -0.26 -5.13
CA TYR A 16 17.82 0.64 -5.70
C TYR A 16 16.62 -0.13 -6.30
N LEU A 17 16.88 -1.22 -7.01
CA LEU A 17 15.80 -2.09 -7.52
C LEU A 17 14.98 -2.72 -6.40
N ILE A 18 15.62 -3.18 -5.33
CA ILE A 18 14.91 -3.73 -4.16
C ILE A 18 13.98 -2.68 -3.55
N ILE A 19 14.47 -1.45 -3.36
CA ILE A 19 13.66 -0.34 -2.81
C ILE A 19 12.45 -0.07 -3.71
N ILE A 20 12.64 -0.02 -5.03
CA ILE A 20 11.53 0.18 -5.98
C ILE A 20 10.48 -0.93 -5.84
N VAL A 21 10.91 -2.19 -5.79
CA VAL A 21 10.00 -3.34 -5.63
C VAL A 21 9.22 -3.25 -4.31
N VAL A 22 9.89 -2.88 -3.21
CA VAL A 22 9.24 -2.72 -1.90
C VAL A 22 8.20 -1.59 -1.93
N VAL A 23 8.52 -0.45 -2.55
CA VAL A 23 7.57 0.68 -2.68
C VAL A 23 6.35 0.28 -3.51
N ILE A 24 6.55 -0.43 -4.62
CA ILE A 24 5.45 -0.93 -5.45
C ILE A 24 4.57 -1.89 -4.65
N LEU A 25 5.16 -2.84 -3.93
CA LEU A 25 4.41 -3.77 -3.07
C LEU A 25 3.57 -3.03 -2.02
N PHE A 26 4.15 -2.01 -1.38
CA PHE A 26 3.45 -1.21 -0.39
C PHE A 26 2.24 -0.47 -0.99
N PHE A 27 2.41 0.07 -2.20
CA PHE A 27 1.34 0.73 -2.94
C PHE A 27 0.21 -0.25 -3.33
N VAL A 28 0.56 -1.44 -3.80
CA VAL A 28 -0.41 -2.49 -4.17
C VAL A 28 -1.21 -2.92 -2.93
N ILE A 29 -0.54 -3.12 -1.79
CA ILE A 29 -1.20 -3.47 -0.53
C ILE A 29 -2.17 -2.35 -0.11
N GLY A 30 -1.75 -1.08 -0.19
CA GLY A 30 -2.61 0.07 0.12
C GLY A 30 -3.86 0.13 -0.76
N LEU A 31 -3.73 -0.14 -2.06
CA LEU A 31 -4.86 -0.20 -2.99
C LEU A 31 -5.81 -1.36 -2.67
N VAL A 32 -5.28 -2.55 -2.40
CA VAL A 32 -6.10 -3.71 -2.02
C VAL A 32 -6.86 -3.44 -0.73
N LEU A 33 -6.22 -2.81 0.26
CA LEU A 33 -6.86 -2.39 1.50
C LEU A 33 -7.96 -1.37 1.26
N ALA A 34 -7.74 -0.34 0.43
CA ALA A 34 -8.77 0.65 0.10
C ALA A 34 -10.00 0.01 -0.56
N ILE A 35 -9.79 -0.91 -1.50
CA ILE A 35 -10.87 -1.67 -2.14
C ILE A 35 -11.61 -2.54 -1.10
N TRP A 36 -10.86 -3.17 -0.20
CA TRP A 36 -11.43 -3.99 0.85
C TRP A 36 -12.27 -3.17 1.82
N VAL A 37 -11.79 -2.01 2.28
CA VAL A 37 -12.52 -1.09 3.16
C VAL A 37 -13.83 -0.64 2.51
N TYR A 38 -13.83 -0.30 1.22
CA TYR A 38 -15.06 0.05 0.51
C TYR A 38 -16.06 -1.11 0.47
N LYS A 39 -15.60 -2.32 0.15
CA LYS A 39 -16.46 -3.52 0.12
C LYS A 39 -16.98 -3.88 1.49
N ASP A 40 -16.19 -3.75 2.54
CA ASP A 40 -16.56 -4.04 3.93
C ASP A 40 -17.57 -3.01 4.44
N ALA A 41 -17.33 -1.71 4.22
CA ALA A 41 -18.26 -0.65 4.60
C ALA A 41 -19.60 -0.77 3.86
N LYS A 42 -19.59 -1.11 2.57
CA LYS A 42 -20.81 -1.34 1.78
C LYS A 42 -21.63 -2.52 2.27
N LYS A 43 -21.00 -3.57 2.79
CA LYS A 43 -21.69 -4.72 3.39
C LYS A 43 -22.36 -4.40 4.73
N ARG A 44 -21.88 -3.36 5.42
CA ARG A 44 -22.35 -2.94 6.75
C ARG A 44 -23.34 -1.77 6.68
N ASP A 45 -23.85 -1.44 5.48
CA ASP A 45 -24.69 -0.26 5.21
C ASP A 45 -24.09 1.06 5.75
N MET A 46 -22.75 1.10 5.88
CA MET A 46 -22.00 2.30 6.25
C MET A 46 -21.70 3.12 5.01
N ASN A 47 -21.39 4.41 5.19
CA ASN A 47 -21.11 5.32 4.09
C ASN A 47 -19.75 5.00 3.44
N ALA A 48 -19.73 4.00 2.56
CA ALA A 48 -18.53 3.39 2.00
C ALA A 48 -17.66 4.37 1.21
N ALA A 49 -18.29 5.34 0.53
CA ALA A 49 -17.57 6.38 -0.21
C ALA A 49 -16.75 7.29 0.73
N VAL A 50 -17.29 7.61 1.91
CA VAL A 50 -16.59 8.44 2.92
C VAL A 50 -15.40 7.68 3.48
N TRP A 51 -15.58 6.41 3.84
CA TRP A 51 -14.48 5.58 4.35
C TRP A 51 -13.39 5.36 3.32
N LEU A 52 -13.75 5.09 2.06
CA LEU A 52 -12.77 5.01 0.97
C LEU A 52 -12.01 6.33 0.80
N LEU A 53 -12.68 7.48 0.84
CA LEU A 53 -12.04 8.79 0.73
C LEU A 53 -11.03 9.03 1.86
N ILE A 54 -11.39 8.68 3.11
CA ILE A 54 -10.51 8.79 4.27
C ILE A 54 -9.27 7.92 4.09
N VAL A 55 -9.44 6.64 3.73
CA VAL A 55 -8.33 5.71 3.49
C VAL A 55 -7.47 6.15 2.30
N LEU A 56 -8.05 6.75 1.27
CA LEU A 56 -7.31 7.27 0.12
C LEU A 56 -6.46 8.49 0.49
N LEU A 57 -6.99 9.41 1.30
CA LEU A 57 -6.31 10.65 1.70
C LEU A 57 -5.25 10.43 2.78
N THR A 58 -5.52 9.54 3.73
CA THR A 58 -4.63 9.29 4.88
C THR A 58 -3.81 8.00 4.73
N GLY A 59 -4.03 7.23 3.66
CA GLY A 59 -3.33 6.00 3.35
C GLY A 59 -3.55 4.91 4.40
N CYS A 60 -2.45 4.27 4.81
CA CYS A 60 -2.46 3.21 5.82
C CYS A 60 -3.09 3.64 7.14
N ILE A 61 -2.95 4.92 7.52
CA ILE A 61 -3.50 5.46 8.78
C ILE A 61 -5.03 5.43 8.75
N GLY A 62 -5.64 5.83 7.64
CA GLY A 62 -7.10 5.76 7.47
C GLY A 62 -7.62 4.34 7.52
N CYS A 63 -6.85 3.38 7.00
CA CYS A 63 -7.19 1.97 7.10
C CYS A 63 -7.20 1.51 8.57
N ILE A 64 -6.22 1.93 9.38
CA ILE A 64 -6.17 1.62 10.82
C ILE A 64 -7.39 2.24 11.53
N ILE A 65 -7.70 3.51 11.26
CA ILE A 65 -8.87 4.19 11.85
C ILE A 65 -10.16 3.46 11.48
N TYR A 66 -10.34 3.05 10.22
CA TYR A 66 -11.48 2.26 9.79
C TYR A 66 -11.59 0.95 10.59
N LEU A 67 -10.48 0.23 10.77
CA LEU A 67 -10.46 -1.01 11.53
C LEU A 67 -10.83 -0.85 13.00
N VAL A 68 -10.56 0.32 13.61
CA VAL A 68 -10.93 0.64 14.99
C VAL A 68 -12.40 1.06 15.11
N VAL A 69 -12.91 1.81 14.13
CA VAL A 69 -14.30 2.32 14.15
C VAL A 69 -15.32 1.28 13.68
N ARG A 70 -14.88 0.25 12.95
CA ARG A 70 -15.77 -0.81 12.45
C ARG A 70 -16.17 -1.87 13.49
N ASP A 71 -15.58 -1.84 14.69
CA ASP A 71 -16.05 -2.60 15.87
C ASP A 71 -17.34 -1.97 16.42
#